data_AF-A0A4V2W4T5-F1
#
_entry.id   AF-A0A4V2W4T5-F1
#
_cell.length_a   1.000
_cell.length_b   1.000
_cell.length_c   1.000
_cell.angle_alpha   90.00
_cell.angle_beta   90.00
_cell.angle_gamma   90.00
#
_symmetry.space_group_name_H-M   'P 1'
#
loop_
_entity.id
_entity.type
_entity.pdbx_description
1 polymer ?
#
loop_
_entity_poly.entity_id
_entity_poly.type
_entity_poly.pdbx_seq_one_letter_code
_entity_poly.pdbx_strand_id
1 'polypeptide(L)'
;MPVSRSHRSFPRGIRSFLLATRPLSLAMRLTCFISLATIAAFVAFAWIMLHSVEHHFAEQDVSDLKQISATLANTLKKANEPQAEKVEKLRTALAGYRNIAVLLKTEDNRLLYRSADGPDLDAIGSSPAFAANLASREVFTWSDTQSTQSAHGDSAKHPAYRVIASTVQTRVAGKVTRYSLMIALSIDFHLHYIEELKHNLIMIAAGISLLIVFIVLFAVYKGHTPLRNVSKKIKNITSENLDVRLDPHKVPIELEQLVISFNNMIERIEDVFTRQANFSADIAHEIRTPITNLITQTEIVLRQPRTIKELEDVLYSNLEEFSHMAKMVSDMLFLAQADNQQLIPERSLIDLETEVRKVFEFFEAWADEREVRLNITGRAQPIEGDPLMLRRAISNLLSNAVRYTPPGNTIIVQLTERDQWVEIQVENPGAMIAEQHLPRLFDRFYRADPSRQKKGEGSGIGLAIVKSIVTAHQGKISVSSDAVSTKFSLSLPKRAS
;
A
#
# COMPACT_ATOMS: atom_id res chain seq x y z
N MET A 1 3.70 -6.92 -63.94
CA MET A 1 2.86 -6.09 -63.05
C MET A 1 3.24 -6.36 -61.60
N PRO A 2 3.94 -5.45 -60.91
CA PRO A 2 4.07 -5.50 -59.45
C PRO A 2 3.19 -4.42 -58.82
N VAL A 3 2.35 -4.78 -57.85
CA VAL A 3 1.58 -3.82 -57.06
C VAL A 3 2.29 -3.61 -55.74
N SER A 4 2.83 -2.41 -55.57
CA SER A 4 3.38 -1.90 -54.32
C SER A 4 2.23 -1.60 -53.34
N ARG A 5 2.36 -2.05 -52.09
CA ARG A 5 1.53 -1.57 -50.98
C ARG A 5 2.38 -0.63 -50.12
N SER A 6 2.15 0.66 -50.31
CA SER A 6 2.63 1.72 -49.44
C SER A 6 1.79 1.75 -48.16
N HIS A 7 2.43 1.45 -47.03
CA HIS A 7 1.86 1.77 -45.72
C HIS A 7 1.98 3.29 -45.49
N ARG A 8 0.85 3.99 -45.66
CA ARG A 8 0.70 5.39 -45.23
C ARG A 8 0.71 5.45 -43.70
N SER A 9 1.71 6.11 -43.13
CA SER A 9 1.72 6.57 -41.74
C SER A 9 0.78 7.76 -41.61
N PHE A 10 -0.33 7.58 -40.90
CA PHE A 10 -1.14 8.70 -40.40
C PHE A 10 -0.43 9.35 -39.21
N PRO A 11 -0.39 10.70 -39.11
CA PRO A 11 0.17 11.36 -37.94
C PRO A 11 -0.81 11.19 -36.78
N ARG A 12 -0.36 10.55 -35.69
CA ARG A 12 -1.08 10.52 -34.42
C ARG A 12 -1.15 11.93 -33.88
N GLY A 13 -2.36 12.50 -33.94
CA GLY A 13 -2.71 13.73 -33.27
C GLY A 13 -2.35 13.69 -31.79
N ILE A 14 -1.72 14.77 -31.34
CA ILE A 14 -2.14 15.59 -30.20
C ILE A 14 -3.12 14.86 -29.28
N ARG A 15 -2.59 13.95 -28.45
CA ARG A 15 -3.28 13.48 -27.26
C ARG A 15 -2.62 14.12 -26.06
N SER A 16 -3.26 15.20 -25.63
CA SER A 16 -3.45 15.58 -24.22
C SER A 16 -2.23 15.41 -23.31
N PHE A 17 -1.52 16.52 -23.10
CA PHE A 17 -0.85 16.83 -21.83
C PHE A 17 -1.91 16.87 -20.71
N LEU A 18 -2.37 15.70 -20.25
CA LEU A 18 -2.94 15.60 -18.92
C LEU A 18 -1.75 15.66 -17.97
N LEU A 19 -1.55 16.84 -17.39
CA LEU A 19 -0.74 17.02 -16.20
C LEU A 19 -1.14 15.91 -15.21
N ALA A 20 -0.31 14.89 -15.07
CA ALA A 20 -0.43 13.91 -14.00
C ALA A 20 -0.09 14.64 -12.69
N THR A 21 -1.07 15.39 -12.17
CA THR A 21 -0.98 15.98 -10.85
C THR A 21 -0.87 14.81 -9.88
N ARG A 22 0.22 14.78 -9.11
CA ARG A 22 0.39 13.76 -8.08
C ARG A 22 -0.88 13.76 -7.22
N PRO A 23 -1.48 12.60 -6.94
CA PRO A 23 -2.67 12.56 -6.10
C PRO A 23 -2.36 13.25 -4.77
N LEU A 24 -3.31 14.05 -4.29
CA LEU A 24 -3.26 14.66 -2.96
C LEU A 24 -2.87 13.58 -1.94
N SER A 25 -2.02 13.95 -0.97
CA SER A 25 -1.55 13.02 0.05
C SER A 25 -2.71 12.33 0.76
N LEU A 26 -2.51 11.09 1.20
CA LEU A 26 -3.53 10.33 1.95
C LEU A 26 -4.05 11.15 3.15
N ALA A 27 -3.12 11.83 3.84
CA ALA A 27 -3.38 12.81 4.89
C ALA A 27 -4.39 13.90 4.48
N MET A 28 -4.16 14.54 3.33
CA MET A 28 -5.00 15.64 2.87
C MET A 28 -6.37 15.16 2.41
N ARG A 29 -6.45 13.98 1.79
CA ARG A 29 -7.73 13.36 1.42
C ARG A 29 -8.56 12.99 2.65
N LEU A 30 -7.94 12.34 3.63
CA LEU A 30 -8.61 11.94 4.87
C LEU A 30 -9.09 13.16 5.66
N THR A 31 -8.23 14.17 5.81
CA THR A 31 -8.60 15.42 6.48
C THR A 31 -9.75 16.12 5.76
N CYS A 32 -9.68 16.26 4.43
CA CYS A 32 -10.74 16.90 3.65
C CYS A 32 -12.07 16.15 3.78
N PHE A 33 -12.05 14.81 3.70
CA PHE A 33 -13.24 13.99 3.83
C PHE A 33 -13.87 14.11 5.23
N ILE A 34 -13.07 13.99 6.30
CA ILE A 34 -13.58 14.12 7.67
C ILE A 34 -14.13 15.54 7.90
N SER A 35 -13.40 16.57 7.49
CA SER A 35 -13.85 17.96 7.63
C SER A 35 -15.16 18.21 6.88
N LEU A 36 -15.27 17.74 5.63
CA LEU A 36 -16.50 17.88 4.83
C LEU A 36 -17.68 17.14 5.49
N ALA A 37 -17.45 15.91 5.96
CA ALA A 37 -18.49 15.11 6.63
C ALA A 37 -18.96 15.79 7.92
N THR A 38 -18.05 16.35 8.71
CA THR A 38 -18.40 17.06 9.97
C THR A 38 -19.20 18.33 9.70
N ILE A 39 -18.79 19.14 8.71
CA ILE A 39 -19.53 20.34 8.32
C ILE A 39 -20.94 19.96 7.84
N ALA A 40 -21.05 18.94 6.98
CA ALA A 40 -22.34 18.46 6.49
C ALA A 40 -23.25 17.98 7.63
N ALA A 41 -22.69 17.25 8.61
CA ALA A 41 -23.43 16.79 9.78
C ALA A 41 -23.95 17.96 10.65
N PHE A 42 -23.13 18.98 10.89
CA PHE A 42 -23.55 20.17 11.64
C PHE A 42 -24.61 20.98 10.91
N VAL A 43 -24.48 21.15 9.59
CA VAL A 43 -25.50 21.83 8.78
C VAL A 43 -26.81 21.08 8.81
N ALA A 44 -26.79 19.75 8.65
CA ALA A 44 -27.99 18.92 8.73
C ALA A 44 -28.65 18.99 10.11
N PHE A 45 -27.85 18.88 11.18
CA PHE A 45 -28.35 19.02 12.55
C PHE A 45 -28.97 20.40 12.79
N ALA A 46 -28.30 21.47 12.36
CA ALA A 46 -28.81 22.82 12.53
C ALA A 46 -30.13 23.05 11.77
N TRP A 47 -30.22 22.53 10.56
CA TRP A 47 -31.44 22.59 9.76
C TRP A 47 -32.60 21.84 10.42
N ILE A 48 -32.37 20.60 10.89
CA ILE A 48 -33.38 19.80 11.60
C ILE A 48 -33.86 20.52 12.87
N MET A 49 -32.92 21.04 13.68
CA MET A 49 -33.25 21.72 14.93
C MET A 49 -34.08 22.99 14.70
N LEU A 50 -33.65 23.85 13.77
CA LEU A 50 -34.39 25.07 13.45
C LEU A 50 -35.80 24.78 12.96
N HIS A 51 -35.93 23.83 12.03
CA HIS A 51 -37.23 23.44 11.48
C HIS A 51 -38.14 22.82 12.56
N SER A 52 -37.59 21.99 13.45
CA SER A 52 -38.33 21.39 14.55
C SER A 52 -38.85 22.43 15.54
N VAL A 53 -38.03 23.44 15.89
CA VAL A 53 -38.41 24.50 16.83
C VAL A 53 -39.46 25.44 16.21
N GLU A 54 -39.27 25.82 14.94
CA GLU A 54 -40.24 26.64 14.20
C GLU A 54 -41.59 25.94 14.09
N HIS A 55 -41.60 24.64 13.76
CA HIS A 55 -42.82 23.84 13.71
C HIS A 55 -43.49 23.72 15.08
N HIS A 56 -42.71 23.49 16.14
CA HIS A 56 -43.24 23.36 17.50
C HIS A 56 -43.94 24.64 17.97
N PHE A 57 -43.31 25.80 17.81
CA PHE A 57 -43.96 27.08 18.10
C PHE A 57 -45.17 27.29 17.20
N ALA A 58 -45.09 26.88 15.94
CA ALA A 58 -46.21 27.03 15.04
C ALA A 58 -47.45 26.23 15.49
N GLU A 59 -47.28 25.01 15.96
CA GLU A 59 -48.37 24.20 16.50
C GLU A 59 -48.89 24.75 17.81
N GLN A 60 -47.99 25.19 18.70
CA GLN A 60 -48.33 25.77 19.99
C GLN A 60 -49.16 27.06 19.82
N ASP A 61 -48.72 28.00 19.00
CA ASP A 61 -49.44 29.25 18.71
C ASP A 61 -50.86 28.99 18.20
N VAL A 62 -51.01 28.00 17.30
CA VAL A 62 -52.30 27.61 16.73
C VAL A 62 -53.21 27.00 17.80
N SER A 63 -52.66 26.14 18.66
CA SER A 63 -53.39 25.53 19.77
C SER A 63 -53.86 26.60 20.77
N ASP A 64 -52.98 27.51 21.16
CA ASP A 64 -53.26 28.60 22.10
C ASP A 64 -54.35 29.52 21.55
N LEU A 65 -54.23 29.94 20.29
CA LEU A 65 -55.26 30.77 19.63
C LEU A 65 -56.63 30.07 19.56
N LYS A 66 -56.67 28.76 19.26
CA LYS A 66 -57.92 27.99 19.23
C LYS A 66 -58.55 27.88 20.62
N GLN A 67 -57.75 27.62 21.66
CA GLN A 67 -58.22 27.52 23.04
C GLN A 67 -58.79 28.85 23.55
N ILE A 68 -58.09 29.95 23.25
CA ILE A 68 -58.50 31.31 23.65
C ILE A 68 -59.76 31.72 22.89
N SER A 69 -59.82 31.45 21.58
CA SER A 69 -61.02 31.67 20.76
C SER A 69 -62.23 30.91 21.30
N ALA A 70 -62.08 29.63 21.64
CA ALA A 70 -63.15 28.83 22.22
C ALA A 70 -63.62 29.38 23.58
N THR A 71 -62.70 29.80 24.44
CA THR A 71 -62.99 30.37 25.77
C THR A 71 -63.76 31.69 25.66
N LEU A 72 -63.34 32.58 24.76
CA LEU A 72 -64.02 33.85 24.51
C LEU A 72 -65.38 33.65 23.83
N ALA A 73 -65.47 32.75 22.85
CA ALA A 73 -66.73 32.41 22.19
C ALA A 73 -67.75 31.82 23.18
N ASN A 74 -67.31 30.95 24.10
CA ASN A 74 -68.17 30.39 25.14
C ASN A 74 -68.66 31.47 26.13
N THR A 75 -67.81 32.43 26.47
CA THR A 75 -68.19 33.58 27.32
C THR A 75 -69.29 34.42 26.64
N LEU A 76 -69.20 34.64 25.33
CA LEU A 76 -70.20 35.39 24.56
C LEU A 76 -71.53 34.64 24.32
N LYS A 77 -71.51 33.30 24.35
CA LYS A 77 -72.71 32.45 24.14
C LYS A 77 -73.65 32.36 25.35
N LYS A 78 -73.21 32.70 26.57
CA LYS A 78 -74.07 32.70 27.76
C LYS A 78 -75.29 33.61 27.53
N ALA A 79 -76.49 33.04 27.64
CA ALA A 79 -77.75 33.69 27.27
C ALA A 79 -78.30 34.53 28.45
N ASN A 80 -78.97 35.64 28.11
CA ASN A 80 -79.65 36.63 28.98
C ASN A 80 -78.85 37.82 29.55
N GLU A 81 -77.56 37.95 29.27
CA GLU A 81 -76.81 39.12 29.75
C GLU A 81 -76.94 40.33 28.81
N PRO A 82 -77.09 41.57 29.34
CA PRO A 82 -77.02 42.80 28.55
C PRO A 82 -75.69 42.89 27.79
N GLN A 83 -75.72 43.53 26.62
CA GLN A 83 -74.54 43.66 25.76
C GLN A 83 -73.34 44.29 26.46
N ALA A 84 -73.56 45.26 27.36
CA ALA A 84 -72.50 45.92 28.13
C ALA A 84 -71.79 44.97 29.12
N GLU A 85 -72.54 44.05 29.76
CA GLU A 85 -72.00 43.10 30.73
C GLU A 85 -71.12 42.04 30.05
N LYS A 86 -71.50 41.62 28.83
CA LYS A 86 -70.70 40.69 28.01
C LYS A 86 -69.35 41.30 27.61
N VAL A 87 -69.32 42.59 27.29
CA VAL A 87 -68.09 43.32 26.94
C VAL A 87 -67.16 43.47 28.15
N GLU A 88 -67.69 43.76 29.35
CA GLU A 88 -66.87 43.84 30.58
C GLU A 88 -66.33 42.48 31.04
N LYS A 89 -67.09 41.39 30.87
CA LYS A 89 -66.58 40.03 31.13
C LYS A 89 -65.48 39.65 30.15
N LEU A 90 -65.63 40.01 28.88
CA LEU A 90 -64.59 39.81 27.86
C LEU A 90 -63.34 40.63 28.18
N ARG A 91 -63.49 41.90 28.59
CA ARG A 91 -62.39 42.75 29.05
C ARG A 91 -61.65 42.16 30.25
N THR A 92 -62.37 41.59 31.22
CA THR A 92 -61.81 40.95 32.41
C THR A 92 -61.09 39.64 32.07
N ALA A 93 -61.66 38.83 31.17
CA ALA A 93 -61.04 37.60 30.68
C ALA A 93 -59.76 37.88 29.87
N LEU A 94 -59.73 38.99 29.13
CA LEU A 94 -58.57 39.42 28.34
C LEU A 94 -57.45 40.04 29.18
N ALA A 95 -57.76 40.60 30.35
CA ALA A 95 -56.74 41.15 31.26
C ALA A 95 -55.70 40.10 31.71
N GLY A 96 -56.04 38.81 31.64
CA GLY A 96 -55.12 37.70 31.95
C GLY A 96 -54.21 37.27 30.79
N TYR A 97 -54.52 37.65 29.55
CA TYR A 97 -53.72 37.28 28.38
C TYR A 97 -52.80 38.43 27.97
N ARG A 98 -51.49 38.19 28.01
CA ARG A 98 -50.48 39.12 27.48
C ARG A 98 -50.23 38.80 26.01
N ASN A 99 -49.96 39.81 25.18
CA ASN A 99 -49.60 39.69 23.75
C ASN A 99 -50.75 39.27 22.81
N ILE A 100 -52.00 39.47 23.24
CA ILE A 100 -53.19 39.17 22.42
C ILE A 100 -53.99 40.44 22.20
N ALA A 101 -54.32 40.70 20.95
CA ALA A 101 -55.24 41.75 20.55
C ALA A 101 -56.55 41.12 20.08
N VAL A 102 -57.67 41.66 20.57
CA VAL A 102 -59.01 41.19 20.22
C VAL A 102 -59.86 42.31 19.66
N LEU A 103 -60.59 42.00 18.58
CA LEU A 103 -61.57 42.85 17.93
C LEU A 103 -62.93 42.14 17.89
N LEU A 104 -63.95 42.79 18.42
CA LEU A 104 -65.33 42.30 18.41
C LEU A 104 -66.23 43.27 17.63
N LYS A 105 -66.90 42.77 16.59
CA LYS A 105 -67.83 43.53 15.76
C LYS A 105 -69.20 42.87 15.66
N THR A 106 -70.22 43.67 15.41
CA THR A 106 -71.58 43.21 15.07
C THR A 106 -71.73 42.91 13.58
N GLU A 107 -72.84 42.26 13.21
CA GLU A 107 -73.23 41.97 11.82
C GLU A 107 -73.25 43.25 10.94
N ASP A 108 -73.59 44.41 11.51
CA ASP A 108 -73.56 45.73 10.84
C ASP A 108 -72.17 46.39 10.83
N ASN A 109 -71.11 45.63 11.08
CA ASN A 109 -69.71 46.10 11.20
C ASN A 109 -69.46 47.14 12.32
N ARG A 110 -70.41 47.36 13.24
CA ARG A 110 -70.26 48.29 14.37
C ARG A 110 -69.35 47.67 15.44
N LEU A 111 -68.29 48.40 15.81
CA LEU A 111 -67.30 48.03 16.80
C LEU A 111 -67.92 47.93 18.20
N LEU A 112 -67.70 46.80 18.88
CA LEU A 112 -68.15 46.57 20.25
C LEU A 112 -67.03 46.56 21.27
N TYR A 113 -65.88 46.02 20.89
CA TYR A 113 -64.70 45.97 21.73
C TYR A 113 -63.44 45.93 20.89
N ARG A 114 -62.43 46.67 21.31
CA ARG A 114 -61.06 46.67 20.80
C ARG A 114 -60.13 46.63 22.00
N SER A 115 -59.11 45.78 21.94
CA SER A 115 -58.04 45.77 22.93
C SER A 115 -57.22 47.05 22.82
N ALA A 116 -56.89 47.68 23.95
CA ALA A 116 -56.18 48.96 23.97
C ALA A 116 -54.73 48.84 23.45
N ASP A 117 -54.11 47.69 23.70
CA ASP A 117 -52.77 47.35 23.28
C ASP A 117 -52.85 46.29 22.16
N GLY A 118 -52.41 46.62 20.95
CA GLY A 118 -52.45 45.71 19.80
C GLY A 118 -52.38 46.41 18.44
N PRO A 119 -52.16 45.65 17.35
CA PRO A 119 -52.13 46.20 16.00
C PRO A 119 -53.51 46.71 15.58
N ASP A 120 -53.57 47.51 14.51
CA ASP A 120 -54.83 47.99 13.96
C ASP A 120 -55.59 46.85 13.26
N LEU A 121 -56.34 46.06 14.06
CA LEU A 121 -57.11 44.91 13.59
C LEU A 121 -58.21 45.27 12.58
N ASP A 122 -58.54 46.57 12.43
CA ASP A 122 -59.43 47.03 11.37
C ASP A 122 -58.80 46.93 9.98
N ALA A 123 -57.48 47.10 9.86
CA ALA A 123 -56.74 46.91 8.61
C ALA A 123 -56.76 45.44 8.17
N ILE A 124 -56.77 44.50 9.12
CA ILE A 124 -56.86 43.05 8.86
C ILE A 124 -58.24 42.69 8.29
N GLY A 125 -59.31 43.31 8.80
CA GLY A 125 -60.67 43.07 8.35
C GLY A 125 -60.91 43.37 6.85
N SER A 126 -60.04 44.16 6.23
CA SER A 126 -60.09 44.52 4.81
C SER A 126 -59.13 43.70 3.93
N SER A 127 -58.35 42.78 4.52
CA SER A 127 -57.39 41.93 3.80
C SER A 127 -58.10 40.78 3.06
N PRO A 128 -57.67 40.42 1.83
CA PRO A 128 -58.17 39.24 1.12
C PRO A 128 -58.00 37.94 1.93
N ALA A 129 -56.93 37.87 2.73
CA ALA A 129 -56.65 36.72 3.60
C ALA A 129 -57.70 36.58 4.71
N PHE A 130 -58.28 37.69 5.20
CA PHE A 130 -59.33 37.64 6.22
C PHE A 130 -60.64 37.08 5.65
N ALA A 131 -61.07 37.53 4.47
CA ALA A 131 -62.30 37.05 3.85
C ALA A 131 -62.27 35.55 3.54
N ALA A 132 -61.11 35.03 3.10
CA ALA A 132 -60.92 33.60 2.84
C ALA A 132 -60.92 32.75 4.12
N ASN A 133 -60.28 33.23 5.20
CA ASN A 133 -60.10 32.47 6.44
C ASN A 133 -61.24 32.62 7.46
N LEU A 134 -62.12 33.62 7.29
CA LEU A 134 -63.32 33.80 8.12
C LEU A 134 -64.29 32.61 8.00
N ALA A 135 -64.32 31.94 6.84
CA ALA A 135 -65.16 30.77 6.58
C ALA A 135 -64.53 29.46 7.05
N SER A 136 -63.20 29.31 6.93
CA SER A 136 -62.48 28.06 7.27
C SER A 136 -62.09 27.94 8.75
N ARG A 137 -62.11 29.04 9.52
CA ARG A 137 -61.59 29.10 10.91
C ARG A 137 -60.12 28.68 11.02
N GLU A 138 -59.37 28.85 9.94
CA GLU A 138 -57.94 28.58 9.94
C GLU A 138 -57.16 29.77 10.52
N VAL A 139 -56.04 29.46 11.17
CA VAL A 139 -55.11 30.47 11.68
C VAL A 139 -54.21 30.89 10.53
N PHE A 140 -54.07 32.20 10.33
CA PHE A 140 -53.16 32.74 9.31
C PHE A 140 -52.18 33.74 9.93
N THR A 141 -51.00 33.86 9.33
CA THR A 141 -49.99 34.84 9.75
C THR A 141 -50.21 36.17 9.04
N TRP A 142 -50.13 37.27 9.78
CA TRP A 142 -50.23 38.64 9.30
C TRP A 142 -49.13 39.50 9.91
N SER A 143 -48.52 40.36 9.12
CA SER A 143 -47.50 41.31 9.59
C SER A 143 -48.01 42.73 9.40
N ASP A 144 -47.86 43.57 10.43
CA ASP A 144 -48.27 44.97 10.35
C ASP A 144 -47.29 45.77 9.49
N THR A 145 -47.62 45.95 8.21
CA THR A 145 -46.81 46.74 7.27
C THR A 145 -47.01 48.25 7.42
N GLN A 146 -47.98 48.71 8.24
CA GLN A 146 -48.33 50.13 8.41
C GLN A 146 -47.83 50.72 9.74
N SER A 147 -47.45 49.91 10.73
CA SER A 147 -46.89 50.40 11.99
C SER A 147 -45.42 50.86 11.84
N THR A 148 -45.20 52.11 11.43
CA THR A 148 -43.89 52.78 11.46
C THR A 148 -43.68 53.58 12.75
N GLN A 149 -43.74 52.93 13.91
CA GLN A 149 -43.28 53.55 15.16
C GLN A 149 -42.32 52.62 15.90
N SER A 150 -41.02 52.77 15.61
CA SER A 150 -39.94 52.36 16.50
C SER A 150 -39.19 53.63 16.93
N ALA A 151 -39.53 54.15 18.11
CA ALA A 151 -38.71 55.15 18.79
C ALA A 151 -37.59 54.44 19.56
N HIS A 152 -36.65 53.82 18.82
CA HIS A 152 -35.26 53.52 19.22
C HIS A 152 -34.63 52.56 18.20
N GLY A 153 -33.73 53.08 17.37
CA GLY A 153 -32.45 52.48 16.95
C GLY A 153 -32.38 51.16 16.17
N ASP A 154 -33.32 50.23 16.34
CA ASP A 154 -33.26 48.91 15.69
C ASP A 154 -34.18 48.85 14.47
N SER A 155 -33.69 48.14 13.44
CA SER A 155 -34.31 48.01 12.12
C SER A 155 -35.82 47.76 12.23
N ALA A 156 -36.62 48.54 11.49
CA ALA A 156 -38.08 48.46 11.45
C ALA A 156 -38.55 47.02 11.17
N LYS A 157 -38.82 46.28 12.25
CA LYS A 157 -39.42 44.94 12.19
C LYS A 157 -40.92 45.13 12.32
N HIS A 158 -41.63 44.78 11.27
CA HIS A 158 -43.08 44.70 11.27
C HIS A 158 -43.51 43.63 12.28
N PRO A 159 -44.25 43.98 13.33
CA PRO A 159 -44.69 43.00 14.31
C PRO A 159 -45.55 41.95 13.60
N ALA A 160 -45.19 40.69 13.79
CA ALA A 160 -45.84 39.56 13.17
C ALA A 160 -46.86 38.98 14.15
N TYR A 161 -48.05 38.70 13.63
CA TYR A 161 -49.17 38.19 14.38
C TYR A 161 -49.72 36.93 13.72
N ARG A 162 -50.23 36.02 14.53
CA ARG A 162 -51.11 34.95 14.08
C ARG A 162 -52.53 35.28 14.44
N VAL A 163 -53.42 35.19 13.46
CA VAL A 163 -54.79 35.68 13.57
C VAL A 163 -55.75 34.52 13.37
N ILE A 164 -56.76 34.45 14.25
CA ILE A 164 -57.92 33.59 14.10
C ILE A 164 -59.19 34.45 14.10
N ALA A 165 -60.07 34.20 13.15
CA ALA A 165 -61.36 34.85 13.04
C ALA A 165 -62.48 33.82 13.19
N SER A 166 -63.50 34.17 13.97
CA SER A 166 -64.63 33.29 14.24
C SER A 166 -65.93 34.07 14.34
N THR A 167 -67.04 33.46 13.93
CA THR A 167 -68.37 34.03 14.10
C THR A 167 -69.10 33.38 15.26
N VAL A 168 -69.62 34.19 16.17
CA VAL A 168 -70.36 33.74 17.36
C VAL A 168 -71.80 34.22 17.26
N GLN A 169 -72.74 33.29 17.27
CA GLN A 169 -74.17 33.62 17.33
C GLN A 169 -74.63 33.59 18.79
N THR A 170 -75.28 34.66 19.24
CA THR A 170 -75.84 34.74 20.58
C THR A 170 -77.22 35.40 20.55
N ARG A 171 -78.02 35.17 21.59
CA ARG A 171 -79.28 35.89 21.77
C ARG A 171 -79.06 37.04 22.74
N VAL A 172 -79.37 38.26 22.29
CA VAL A 172 -79.40 39.46 23.13
C VAL A 172 -80.81 40.03 23.05
N ALA A 173 -81.47 40.17 24.20
CA ALA A 173 -82.86 40.65 24.28
C ALA A 173 -83.83 39.91 23.32
N GLY A 174 -83.70 38.58 23.18
CA GLY A 174 -84.55 37.75 22.32
C GLY A 174 -84.21 37.75 20.83
N LYS A 175 -83.37 38.66 20.32
CA LYS A 175 -82.91 38.69 18.92
C LYS A 175 -81.60 37.92 18.77
N VAL A 176 -81.51 37.10 17.71
CA VAL A 176 -80.24 36.44 17.33
C VAL A 176 -79.34 37.50 16.72
N THR A 177 -78.16 37.72 17.32
CA THR A 177 -77.14 38.63 16.81
C THR A 177 -75.88 37.83 16.53
N ARG A 178 -75.28 38.08 15.36
CA ARG A 178 -73.98 37.51 14.99
C ARG A 178 -72.87 38.49 15.37
N TYR A 179 -71.86 38.00 16.06
CA TYR A 179 -70.63 38.71 16.33
C TYR A 179 -69.48 38.12 15.53
N SER A 180 -68.63 39.00 14.99
CA SER A 180 -67.33 38.63 14.45
C SER A 180 -66.29 38.86 15.53
N LEU A 181 -65.62 37.78 15.95
CA LEU A 181 -64.56 37.77 16.95
C LEU A 181 -63.24 37.47 16.24
N MET A 182 -62.34 38.45 16.23
CA MET A 182 -60.98 38.32 15.72
C MET A 182 -60.00 38.40 16.89
N ILE A 183 -59.03 37.49 16.89
CA ILE A 183 -57.97 37.41 17.90
C ILE A 183 -56.65 37.34 17.15
N ALA A 184 -55.71 38.20 17.51
CA ALA A 184 -54.35 38.22 16.99
C ALA A 184 -53.36 38.01 18.15
N LEU A 185 -52.47 37.03 18.00
CA LEU A 185 -51.38 36.72 18.94
C LEU A 185 -50.06 37.22 18.34
N SER A 186 -49.30 38.06 19.06
CA SER A 186 -47.96 38.46 18.61
C SER A 186 -47.01 37.27 18.68
N ILE A 187 -46.29 37.01 17.58
CA ILE A 187 -45.27 35.96 17.45
C ILE A 187 -43.84 36.53 17.42
N ASP A 188 -43.67 37.82 17.72
CA ASP A 188 -42.38 38.50 17.67
C ASP A 188 -41.36 37.89 18.63
N PHE A 189 -41.82 37.48 19.81
CA PHE A 189 -40.99 36.78 20.79
C PHE A 189 -40.47 35.45 20.24
N HIS A 190 -41.32 34.66 19.57
CA HIS A 190 -40.93 33.38 18.96
C HIS A 190 -39.96 33.58 17.80
N LEU A 191 -40.19 34.56 16.93
CA LEU A 191 -39.29 34.88 15.82
C LEU A 191 -37.93 35.39 16.31
N HIS A 192 -37.92 36.23 17.34
CA HIS A 192 -36.68 36.72 17.95
C HIS A 192 -35.89 35.56 18.57
N TYR A 193 -36.55 34.67 19.31
CA TYR A 193 -35.93 33.49 19.88
C TYR A 193 -35.32 32.57 18.81
N ILE A 194 -36.04 32.33 17.70
CA ILE A 194 -35.51 31.51 16.59
C ILE A 194 -34.26 32.14 15.97
N GLU A 195 -34.22 33.46 15.77
CA GLU A 195 -33.03 34.13 15.24
C GLU A 195 -31.84 34.11 16.22
N GLU A 196 -32.08 34.29 17.52
CA GLU A 196 -31.04 34.13 18.55
C GLU A 196 -30.51 32.69 18.57
N LEU A 197 -31.41 31.70 18.55
CA LEU A 197 -31.06 30.29 18.52
C LEU A 197 -30.23 29.95 17.27
N LYS A 198 -30.61 30.46 16.10
CA LYS A 198 -29.87 30.31 14.84
C LYS A 198 -28.46 30.89 14.94
N HIS A 199 -28.31 32.11 15.46
CA HIS A 199 -26.98 32.74 15.62
C HIS A 199 -26.09 31.93 16.57
N ASN A 200 -26.63 31.55 17.73
CA ASN A 200 -25.91 30.73 18.71
C ASN A 200 -25.50 29.37 18.14
N LEU A 201 -26.40 28.71 17.40
CA LEU A 201 -26.15 27.41 16.80
C LEU A 201 -25.05 27.47 15.74
N ILE A 202 -25.05 28.50 14.89
CA ILE A 202 -24.00 28.71 13.87
C ILE A 202 -22.65 28.98 14.54
N MET A 203 -22.59 29.83 15.57
CA MET A 203 -21.36 30.14 16.29
C MET A 203 -20.75 28.91 16.97
N ILE A 204 -21.58 28.12 17.66
CA ILE A 204 -21.16 26.89 18.32
C ILE A 204 -20.70 25.85 17.27
N ALA A 205 -21.48 25.65 16.20
CA ALA A 205 -21.14 24.72 15.14
C ALA A 205 -19.82 25.08 14.43
N ALA A 206 -19.58 26.37 14.19
CA ALA A 206 -18.32 26.86 13.61
C ALA A 206 -17.14 26.63 14.56
N GLY A 207 -17.30 26.92 15.86
CA GLY A 207 -16.27 26.67 16.87
C GLY A 207 -15.89 25.19 16.99
N ILE A 208 -16.89 24.31 17.06
CA ILE A 208 -16.66 22.86 17.13
C ILE A 208 -16.03 22.34 15.83
N SER A 209 -16.49 22.79 14.67
CA SER A 209 -15.93 22.38 13.38
C SER A 209 -14.44 22.75 13.27
N LEU A 210 -14.07 23.97 13.68
CA LEU A 210 -12.68 24.41 13.68
C LEU A 210 -11.81 23.58 14.63
N LEU A 211 -12.32 23.24 15.82
CA LEU A 211 -11.64 22.37 16.76
C LEU A 211 -11.41 20.96 16.20
N ILE A 212 -12.42 20.37 15.55
CA ILE A 212 -12.30 19.05 14.93
C ILE A 212 -11.25 19.07 13.81
N VAL A 213 -11.30 20.06 12.92
CA VAL A 213 -10.31 20.21 11.85
C VAL A 213 -8.89 20.27 12.41
N PHE A 214 -8.69 21.05 13.48
CA PHE A 214 -7.40 21.16 14.16
C PHE A 214 -6.93 19.81 14.74
N ILE A 215 -7.81 19.09 15.46
CA ILE A 215 -7.50 17.78 16.04
C ILE A 215 -7.14 16.76 14.95
N VAL A 216 -7.91 16.72 13.85
CA VAL A 216 -7.66 15.80 12.73
C VAL A 216 -6.31 16.12 12.08
N LEU A 217 -6.01 17.38 11.81
CA LEU A 217 -4.72 17.80 11.25
C LEU A 217 -3.56 17.38 12.16
N PHE A 218 -3.69 17.61 13.47
CA PHE A 218 -2.66 17.23 14.44
C PHE A 218 -2.47 15.71 14.52
N ALA A 219 -3.56 14.94 14.57
CA ALA A 219 -3.54 13.48 14.62
C ALA A 219 -2.87 12.88 13.36
N VAL A 220 -3.23 13.39 12.18
CA VAL A 220 -2.66 12.95 10.90
C VAL A 220 -1.17 13.31 10.81
N TYR A 221 -0.77 14.51 11.22
CA TYR A 221 0.63 14.92 11.22
C TYR A 221 1.48 14.03 12.13
N LYS A 222 1.01 13.77 13.36
CA LYS A 222 1.71 12.91 14.31
C LYS A 222 1.73 11.45 13.85
N GLY A 223 0.62 10.94 13.32
CA GLY A 223 0.48 9.57 12.82
C GLY A 223 1.42 9.20 11.66
N HIS A 224 1.79 10.17 10.82
CA HIS A 224 2.75 9.94 9.73
C HIS A 224 4.23 10.09 10.11
N THR A 225 4.53 10.52 11.34
CA THR A 225 5.91 10.71 11.81
C THR A 225 6.73 9.41 11.77
N PRO A 226 6.22 8.25 12.25
CA PRO A 226 6.95 6.98 12.17
C PRO A 226 7.31 6.59 10.74
N LEU A 227 6.38 6.76 9.79
CA LEU A 227 6.61 6.45 8.37
C LEU A 227 7.72 7.33 7.78
N ARG A 228 7.72 8.63 8.10
CA ARG A 228 8.80 9.55 7.65
C ARG A 228 10.16 9.17 8.24
N ASN A 229 10.19 8.70 9.49
CA ASN A 229 11.42 8.28 10.15
C ASN A 229 11.99 7.00 9.51
N VAL A 230 11.14 6.00 9.25
CA VAL A 230 11.54 4.78 8.51
C VAL A 230 12.06 5.14 7.12
N SER A 231 11.31 5.95 6.37
CA SER A 231 11.72 6.39 5.02
C SER A 231 13.06 7.13 5.02
N LYS A 232 13.32 8.01 6.01
CA LYS A 232 14.61 8.69 6.16
C LYS A 232 15.75 7.71 6.46
N LYS A 233 15.54 6.73 7.34
CA LYS A 233 16.54 5.70 7.63
C LYS A 233 16.86 4.88 6.38
N ILE A 234 15.83 4.43 5.66
CA ILE A 234 15.99 3.69 4.39
C ILE A 234 16.78 4.51 3.37
N LYS A 235 16.48 5.80 3.22
CA LYS A 235 17.18 6.68 2.27
C LYS A 235 18.69 6.83 2.56
N ASN A 236 19.09 6.67 3.82
CA ASN A 236 20.48 6.81 4.23
C ASN A 236 21.27 5.49 4.16
N ILE A 237 20.63 4.39 3.77
CA ILE A 237 21.32 3.11 3.51
C ILE A 237 21.91 3.17 2.10
N THR A 238 23.22 2.98 2.02
CA THR A 238 24.07 2.94 0.84
C THR A 238 24.81 1.60 0.80
N SER A 239 25.64 1.37 -0.22
CA SER A 239 26.49 0.17 -0.30
C SER A 239 27.56 0.09 0.79
N GLU A 240 27.84 1.18 1.50
CA GLU A 240 28.87 1.24 2.55
C GLU A 240 28.35 0.87 3.94
N ASN A 241 27.03 0.90 4.17
CA ASN A 241 26.39 0.66 5.45
C ASN A 241 25.17 -0.28 5.33
N LEU A 242 25.36 -1.36 4.57
CA LEU A 242 24.36 -2.42 4.38
C LEU A 242 24.06 -3.20 5.66
N ASP A 243 24.86 -3.06 6.71
CA ASP A 243 24.70 -3.71 8.03
C ASP A 243 23.59 -3.07 8.88
N VAL A 244 23.15 -1.84 8.54
CA VAL A 244 22.11 -1.15 9.29
C VAL A 244 20.77 -1.88 9.19
N ARG A 245 20.22 -2.29 10.33
CA ARG A 245 18.88 -2.91 10.43
C ARG A 245 17.88 -1.99 11.08
N LEU A 246 16.64 -2.07 10.58
CA LEU A 246 15.50 -1.40 11.19
C LEU A 246 14.91 -2.30 12.28
N ASP A 247 14.68 -1.75 13.46
CA ASP A 247 14.10 -2.46 14.60
C ASP A 247 12.57 -2.58 14.43
N PRO A 248 12.01 -3.80 14.24
CA PRO A 248 10.57 -4.00 14.05
C PRO A 248 9.74 -3.55 15.25
N HIS A 249 10.31 -3.54 16.46
CA HIS A 249 9.60 -3.18 17.69
C HIS A 249 9.56 -1.66 17.95
N LYS A 250 10.31 -0.87 17.17
CA LYS A 250 10.33 0.62 17.27
C LYS A 250 9.38 1.30 16.30
N VAL A 251 8.62 0.54 15.52
CA VAL A 251 7.64 1.05 14.56
C VAL A 251 6.22 0.62 14.97
N PRO A 252 5.17 1.35 14.55
CA PRO A 252 3.79 0.88 14.69
C PRO A 252 3.60 -0.50 14.06
N ILE A 253 2.68 -1.29 14.61
CA ILE A 253 2.42 -2.68 14.19
C ILE A 253 2.09 -2.79 12.70
N GLU A 254 1.47 -1.77 12.12
CA GLU A 254 1.15 -1.71 10.69
C GLU A 254 2.39 -1.64 9.79
N LEU A 255 3.53 -1.20 10.34
CA LEU A 255 4.82 -1.10 9.62
C LEU A 255 5.78 -2.25 9.94
N GLU A 256 5.47 -3.09 10.91
CA GLU A 256 6.36 -4.18 11.36
C GLU A 256 6.71 -5.13 10.22
N GLN A 257 5.69 -5.61 9.49
CA GLN A 257 5.88 -6.53 8.35
C GLN A 257 6.70 -5.90 7.21
N LEU A 258 6.52 -4.60 6.97
CA LEU A 258 7.31 -3.86 5.99
C LEU A 258 8.78 -3.80 6.40
N VAL A 259 9.05 -3.52 7.67
CA VAL A 259 10.41 -3.49 8.24
C VAL A 259 11.08 -4.86 8.13
N ILE A 260 10.38 -5.95 8.49
CA ILE A 260 10.89 -7.31 8.37
C ILE A 260 11.23 -7.64 6.91
N SER A 261 10.30 -7.36 5.98
CA SER A 261 10.51 -7.61 4.56
C SER A 261 11.69 -6.81 4.00
N PHE A 262 11.85 -5.56 4.43
CA PHE A 262 12.96 -4.72 4.04
C PHE A 262 14.30 -5.24 4.58
N ASN A 263 14.35 -5.65 5.85
CA ASN A 263 15.56 -6.24 6.46
C ASN A 263 15.99 -7.51 5.71
N ASN A 264 15.06 -8.40 5.37
CA ASN A 264 15.35 -9.61 4.59
C ASN A 264 15.89 -9.29 3.19
N MET A 265 15.36 -8.23 2.55
CA MET A 265 15.85 -7.76 1.26
C MET A 265 17.30 -7.24 1.37
N ILE A 266 17.60 -6.43 2.39
CA ILE A 266 18.96 -5.92 2.63
C ILE A 266 19.93 -7.04 2.96
N GLU A 267 19.54 -8.02 3.76
CA GLU A 267 20.35 -9.20 4.07
C GLU A 267 20.75 -9.96 2.79
N ARG A 268 19.79 -10.16 1.88
CA ARG A 268 20.08 -10.80 0.59
C ARG A 268 21.01 -9.96 -0.29
N ILE A 269 20.89 -8.63 -0.25
CA ILE A 269 21.78 -7.72 -0.98
C ILE A 269 23.20 -7.79 -0.39
N GLU A 270 23.32 -7.75 0.94
CA GLU A 270 24.59 -7.85 1.66
C GLU A 270 25.30 -9.18 1.35
N ASP A 271 24.60 -10.32 1.40
CA ASP A 271 25.14 -11.63 1.04
C ASP A 271 25.69 -11.66 -0.39
N VAL A 272 24.98 -11.04 -1.36
CA VAL A 272 25.45 -10.93 -2.75
C VAL A 272 26.71 -10.05 -2.83
N PHE A 273 26.73 -8.89 -2.18
CA PHE A 273 27.90 -8.00 -2.17
C PHE A 273 29.12 -8.66 -1.53
N THR A 274 28.96 -9.33 -0.38
CA THR A 274 30.04 -10.02 0.30
C THR A 274 30.60 -11.16 -0.55
N ARG A 275 29.75 -11.95 -1.21
CA ARG A 275 30.20 -12.99 -2.15
C ARG A 275 30.96 -12.41 -3.34
N GLN A 276 30.49 -11.30 -3.89
CA GLN A 276 31.16 -10.62 -5.00
C GLN A 276 32.53 -10.03 -4.60
N ALA A 277 32.63 -9.46 -3.39
CA ALA A 277 33.87 -8.93 -2.85
C ALA A 277 34.89 -10.05 -2.60
N ASN A 278 34.47 -11.14 -1.94
CA ASN A 278 35.31 -12.32 -1.70
C ASN A 278 35.79 -12.92 -3.02
N PHE A 279 34.89 -13.09 -4.00
CA PHE A 279 35.24 -13.55 -5.33
C PHE A 279 36.32 -12.69 -5.99
N SER A 280 36.18 -11.36 -5.91
CA SER A 280 37.16 -10.44 -6.51
C SER A 280 38.52 -10.50 -5.81
N ALA A 281 38.54 -10.68 -4.49
CA ALA A 281 39.76 -10.86 -3.71
C ALA A 281 40.46 -12.19 -4.05
N ASP A 282 39.70 -13.28 -4.12
CA ASP A 282 40.22 -14.61 -4.44
C ASP A 282 40.85 -14.66 -5.84
N ILE A 283 40.17 -14.07 -6.85
CA ILE A 283 40.73 -13.92 -8.20
C ILE A 283 42.07 -13.17 -8.17
N ALA A 284 42.13 -12.05 -7.44
CA ALA A 284 43.33 -11.24 -7.38
C ALA A 284 44.50 -12.01 -6.73
N HIS A 285 44.22 -12.83 -5.71
CA HIS A 285 45.23 -13.68 -5.08
C HIS A 285 45.73 -14.79 -5.99
N GLU A 286 44.81 -15.51 -6.65
CA GLU A 286 45.13 -16.63 -7.53
C GLU A 286 45.88 -16.19 -8.79
N ILE A 287 45.65 -14.97 -9.29
CA ILE A 287 46.38 -14.40 -10.43
C ILE A 287 47.74 -13.83 -10.01
N ARG A 288 47.87 -13.25 -8.80
CA ARG A 288 49.13 -12.61 -8.36
C ARG A 288 50.28 -13.61 -8.25
N THR A 289 50.02 -14.81 -7.72
CA THR A 289 51.04 -15.85 -7.52
C THR A 289 51.74 -16.27 -8.81
N PRO A 290 51.03 -16.72 -9.88
CA PRO A 290 51.66 -17.13 -11.13
C PRO A 290 52.38 -15.98 -11.83
N ILE A 291 51.81 -14.76 -11.80
CA ILE A 291 52.48 -13.56 -12.34
C ILE A 291 53.80 -13.30 -11.61
N THR A 292 53.82 -13.40 -10.27
CA THR A 292 55.04 -13.19 -9.48
C THR A 292 56.10 -14.24 -9.80
N ASN A 293 55.68 -15.50 -10.00
CA ASN A 293 56.58 -16.58 -10.39
C ASN A 293 57.18 -16.33 -11.78
N LEU A 294 56.36 -16.00 -12.78
CA LEU A 294 56.80 -15.67 -14.14
C LEU A 294 57.82 -14.52 -14.14
N ILE A 295 57.54 -13.44 -13.39
CA ILE A 295 58.45 -12.30 -13.25
C ILE A 295 59.77 -12.77 -12.63
N THR A 296 59.72 -13.51 -11.52
CA THR A 296 60.91 -13.97 -10.79
C THR A 296 61.78 -14.90 -11.63
N GLN A 297 61.17 -15.89 -12.30
CA GLN A 297 61.88 -16.82 -13.18
C GLN A 297 62.57 -16.08 -14.34
N THR A 298 61.85 -15.13 -14.95
CA THR A 298 62.38 -14.29 -16.03
C THR A 298 63.54 -13.40 -15.55
N GLU A 299 63.41 -12.75 -14.39
CA GLU A 299 64.49 -11.96 -13.80
C GLU A 299 65.74 -12.79 -13.49
N ILE A 300 65.57 -14.00 -12.95
CA ILE A 300 66.67 -14.90 -12.62
C ILE A 300 67.43 -15.31 -13.89
N VAL A 301 66.71 -15.61 -14.98
CA VAL A 301 67.30 -15.94 -16.28
C VAL A 301 68.06 -14.76 -16.88
N LEU A 302 67.57 -13.53 -16.70
CA LEU A 302 68.21 -12.33 -17.25
C LEU A 302 69.47 -11.88 -16.49
N ARG A 303 69.68 -12.32 -15.24
CA ARG A 303 70.79 -11.85 -14.38
C ARG A 303 72.15 -12.45 -14.71
N GLN A 304 72.22 -13.66 -15.26
CA GLN A 304 73.49 -14.36 -15.50
C GLN A 304 73.40 -15.23 -16.77
N PRO A 305 74.52 -15.44 -17.50
CA PRO A 305 74.53 -16.37 -18.62
C PRO A 305 74.16 -17.79 -18.17
N ARG A 306 73.29 -18.45 -18.95
CA ARG A 306 72.74 -19.78 -18.70
C ARG A 306 73.03 -20.71 -19.87
N THR A 307 73.01 -22.01 -19.60
CA THR A 307 73.03 -23.02 -20.66
C THR A 307 71.71 -23.01 -21.44
N ILE A 308 71.73 -23.48 -22.69
CA ILE A 308 70.52 -23.60 -23.52
C ILE A 308 69.45 -24.45 -22.82
N LYS A 309 69.88 -25.53 -22.14
CA LYS A 309 68.96 -26.41 -21.41
C LYS A 309 68.25 -25.71 -20.25
N GLU A 310 68.96 -24.93 -19.44
CA GLU A 310 68.34 -24.15 -18.35
C GLU A 310 67.34 -23.10 -18.89
N LEU A 311 67.61 -22.51 -20.05
CA LEU A 311 66.68 -21.60 -20.72
C LEU A 311 65.43 -22.32 -21.20
N GLU A 312 65.58 -23.49 -21.83
CA GLU A 312 64.46 -24.34 -22.25
C GLU A 312 63.60 -24.75 -21.04
N ASP A 313 64.20 -25.20 -19.94
CA ASP A 313 63.49 -25.59 -18.72
C ASP A 313 62.65 -24.43 -18.15
N VAL A 314 63.20 -23.20 -18.15
CA VAL A 314 62.44 -22.01 -17.71
C VAL A 314 61.33 -21.65 -18.68
N LEU A 315 61.55 -21.77 -19.99
CA LEU A 315 60.50 -21.52 -20.98
C LEU A 315 59.36 -22.55 -20.88
N TYR A 316 59.67 -23.82 -20.63
CA TYR A 316 58.65 -24.84 -20.36
C TYR A 316 57.87 -24.53 -19.07
N SER A 317 58.56 -24.18 -17.98
CA SER A 317 57.93 -23.74 -16.73
C SER A 317 57.02 -22.52 -16.94
N ASN A 318 57.48 -21.51 -17.69
CA ASN A 318 56.67 -20.35 -18.03
C ASN A 318 55.45 -20.74 -18.89
N LEU A 319 55.61 -21.63 -19.87
CA LEU A 319 54.53 -22.10 -20.73
C LEU A 319 53.45 -22.84 -19.94
N GLU A 320 53.85 -23.67 -18.97
CA GLU A 320 52.93 -24.32 -18.03
C GLU A 320 52.12 -23.29 -17.24
N GLU A 321 52.79 -22.26 -16.70
CA GLU A 321 52.12 -21.22 -15.92
C GLU A 321 51.17 -20.36 -16.79
N PHE A 322 51.57 -20.01 -18.03
CA PHE A 322 50.67 -19.35 -18.98
C PHE A 322 49.44 -20.20 -19.31
N SER A 323 49.63 -21.50 -19.53
CA SER A 323 48.55 -22.44 -19.81
C SER A 323 47.60 -22.56 -18.62
N HIS A 324 48.14 -22.58 -17.41
CA HIS A 324 47.38 -22.59 -16.17
C HIS A 324 46.56 -21.30 -16.00
N MET A 325 47.16 -20.14 -16.22
CA MET A 325 46.44 -18.85 -16.20
C MET A 325 45.33 -18.77 -17.25
N ALA A 326 45.59 -19.23 -18.48
CA ALA A 326 44.58 -19.24 -19.55
C ALA A 326 43.37 -20.11 -19.18
N LYS A 327 43.62 -21.30 -18.59
CA LYS A 327 42.57 -22.17 -18.07
C LYS A 327 41.77 -21.49 -16.96
N MET A 328 42.46 -20.85 -16.00
CA MET A 328 41.82 -20.13 -14.90
C MET A 328 40.90 -19.02 -15.40
N VAL A 329 41.33 -18.22 -16.39
CA VAL A 329 40.49 -17.16 -16.99
C VAL A 329 39.25 -17.75 -17.69
N SER A 330 39.42 -18.84 -18.46
CA SER A 330 38.31 -19.54 -19.12
C SER A 330 37.31 -20.13 -18.12
N ASP A 331 37.81 -20.69 -17.02
CA ASP A 331 37.04 -21.21 -15.89
C ASP A 331 36.24 -20.09 -15.19
N MET A 332 36.86 -18.92 -14.97
CA MET A 332 36.18 -17.74 -14.40
C MET A 332 35.10 -17.17 -15.32
N LEU A 333 35.38 -17.05 -16.62
CA LEU A 333 34.40 -16.55 -17.60
C LEU A 333 33.17 -17.46 -17.66
N PHE A 334 33.40 -18.78 -17.64
CA PHE A 334 32.32 -19.76 -17.61
C PHE A 334 31.45 -19.61 -16.36
N LEU A 335 32.05 -19.44 -15.18
CA LEU A 335 31.31 -19.23 -13.94
C LEU A 335 30.54 -17.90 -13.93
N ALA A 336 31.12 -16.83 -14.47
CA ALA A 336 30.42 -15.54 -14.61
C ALA A 336 29.20 -15.64 -15.53
N GLN A 337 29.28 -16.42 -16.62
CA GLN A 337 28.14 -16.72 -17.48
C GLN A 337 27.08 -17.57 -16.75
N ALA A 338 27.51 -18.49 -15.90
CA ALA A 338 26.61 -19.30 -15.07
C ALA A 338 25.76 -18.45 -14.13
N ASP A 339 26.39 -17.52 -13.40
CA ASP A 339 25.72 -16.70 -12.39
C ASP A 339 24.63 -15.81 -12.98
N ASN A 340 24.88 -15.31 -14.19
CA ASN A 340 23.95 -14.45 -14.92
C ASN A 340 22.85 -15.22 -15.67
N GLN A 341 22.72 -16.54 -15.43
CA GLN A 341 21.83 -17.44 -16.18
C GLN A 341 22.03 -17.38 -17.71
N GLN A 342 23.25 -17.07 -18.16
CA GLN A 342 23.61 -16.99 -19.58
C GLN A 342 24.15 -18.32 -20.12
N LEU A 343 24.43 -19.30 -19.24
CA LEU A 343 24.73 -20.67 -19.64
C LEU A 343 23.46 -21.41 -20.06
N ILE A 344 23.18 -21.41 -21.36
CA ILE A 344 22.11 -22.20 -21.97
C ILE A 344 22.76 -23.40 -22.67
N PRO A 345 22.58 -24.64 -22.16
CA PRO A 345 23.14 -25.83 -22.80
C PRO A 345 22.54 -26.03 -24.19
N GLU A 346 23.40 -26.32 -25.17
CA GLU A 346 22.93 -26.78 -26.48
C GLU A 346 22.42 -28.22 -26.33
N ARG A 347 21.10 -28.41 -26.46
CA ARG A 347 20.49 -29.71 -26.21
C ARG A 347 20.74 -30.66 -27.37
N SER A 348 21.51 -31.70 -27.10
CA SER A 348 21.73 -32.84 -27.98
C SER A 348 21.48 -34.14 -27.22
N LEU A 349 21.21 -35.22 -27.95
CA LEU A 349 21.08 -36.55 -27.36
C LEU A 349 22.48 -37.10 -27.05
N ILE A 350 22.73 -37.44 -25.79
CA ILE A 350 24.04 -37.85 -25.30
C ILE A 350 23.98 -39.26 -24.72
N ASP A 351 24.80 -40.15 -25.27
CA ASP A 351 25.18 -41.40 -24.62
C ASP A 351 26.31 -41.15 -23.62
N LEU A 352 25.97 -41.25 -22.33
CA LEU A 352 26.90 -40.99 -21.23
C LEU A 352 28.08 -41.98 -21.19
N GLU A 353 27.85 -43.25 -21.57
CA GLU A 353 28.94 -44.23 -21.58
C GLU A 353 30.00 -43.82 -22.61
N THR A 354 29.55 -43.43 -23.80
CA THR A 354 30.40 -42.95 -24.88
C THR A 354 31.16 -41.67 -24.47
N GLU A 355 30.51 -40.69 -23.84
CA GLU A 355 31.20 -39.47 -23.41
C GLU A 355 32.20 -39.71 -22.27
N VAL A 356 31.89 -40.58 -21.29
CA VAL A 356 32.85 -40.93 -20.23
C VAL A 356 34.08 -41.63 -20.83
N ARG A 357 33.90 -42.55 -21.79
CA ARG A 357 35.02 -43.23 -22.47
C ARG A 357 35.95 -42.25 -23.20
N LYS A 358 35.41 -41.26 -23.90
CA LYS A 358 36.20 -40.18 -24.52
C LYS A 358 37.03 -39.41 -23.51
N VAL A 359 36.50 -39.17 -22.31
CA VAL A 359 37.27 -38.51 -21.24
C VAL A 359 38.33 -39.47 -20.68
N PHE A 360 38.05 -40.76 -20.52
CA PHE A 360 39.03 -41.74 -20.06
C PHE A 360 40.26 -41.81 -20.98
N GLU A 361 40.07 -41.82 -22.30
CA GLU A 361 41.16 -41.80 -23.29
C GLU A 361 42.11 -40.60 -23.09
N PHE A 362 41.58 -39.44 -22.72
CA PHE A 362 42.40 -38.25 -22.44
C PHE A 362 43.17 -38.36 -21.13
N PHE A 363 42.66 -39.11 -20.14
CA PHE A 363 43.25 -39.25 -18.81
C PHE A 363 44.15 -40.47 -18.66
N GLU A 364 44.14 -41.41 -19.60
CA GLU A 364 44.84 -42.69 -19.53
C GLU A 364 46.34 -42.51 -19.22
N ALA A 365 47.04 -41.67 -20.00
CA ALA A 365 48.47 -41.42 -19.78
C ALA A 365 48.77 -40.81 -18.39
N TRP A 366 47.93 -39.91 -17.90
CA TRP A 366 48.12 -39.27 -16.59
C TRP A 366 47.77 -40.22 -15.43
N ALA A 367 46.75 -41.05 -15.61
CA ALA A 367 46.35 -42.07 -14.66
C ALA A 367 47.44 -43.14 -14.54
N ASP A 368 48.01 -43.58 -15.66
CA ASP A 368 49.12 -44.54 -15.72
C ASP A 368 50.40 -43.99 -15.07
N GLU A 369 50.76 -42.73 -15.33
CA GLU A 369 51.90 -42.06 -14.67
C GLU A 369 51.75 -42.04 -13.13
N ARG A 370 50.50 -42.03 -12.64
CA ARG A 370 50.18 -42.08 -11.21
C ARG A 370 49.86 -43.48 -10.68
N GLU A 371 50.00 -44.51 -11.51
CA GLU A 371 49.65 -45.90 -11.20
C GLU A 371 48.17 -46.07 -10.76
N VAL A 372 47.26 -45.27 -11.28
CA VAL A 372 45.82 -45.31 -10.99
C VAL A 372 45.06 -45.91 -12.16
N ARG A 373 44.21 -46.90 -11.91
CA ARG A 373 43.36 -47.50 -12.95
C ARG A 373 42.02 -46.75 -13.07
N LEU A 374 41.49 -46.64 -14.28
CA LEU A 374 40.17 -46.09 -14.56
C LEU A 374 39.21 -47.22 -14.94
N ASN A 375 38.04 -47.28 -14.31
CA ASN A 375 37.01 -48.26 -14.63
C ASN A 375 35.63 -47.61 -14.76
N ILE A 376 34.87 -48.04 -15.76
CA ILE A 376 33.48 -47.62 -15.97
C ILE A 376 32.55 -48.81 -15.77
N THR A 377 31.48 -48.63 -14.99
CA THR A 377 30.51 -49.68 -14.68
C THR A 377 29.08 -49.18 -14.84
N GLY A 378 28.15 -50.10 -15.11
CA GLY A 378 26.75 -49.77 -15.33
C GLY A 378 26.46 -49.22 -16.72
N ARG A 379 25.18 -48.89 -16.95
CA ARG A 379 24.65 -48.30 -18.19
C ARG A 379 23.48 -47.39 -17.84
N ALA A 380 23.24 -46.39 -18.66
CA ALA A 380 22.08 -45.53 -18.54
C ALA A 380 21.55 -45.12 -19.91
N GLN A 381 20.24 -44.82 -19.97
CA GLN A 381 19.60 -44.26 -21.14
C GLN A 381 20.23 -42.92 -21.55
N PRO A 382 20.21 -42.59 -22.86
CA PRO A 382 20.66 -41.29 -23.34
C PRO A 382 19.88 -40.14 -22.71
N ILE A 383 20.58 -39.05 -22.40
CA ILE A 383 19.99 -37.82 -21.85
C ILE A 383 20.04 -36.69 -22.86
N GLU A 384 19.22 -35.65 -22.63
CA GLU A 384 19.35 -34.38 -23.36
C GLU A 384 20.31 -33.45 -22.61
N GLY A 385 21.32 -32.94 -23.31
CA GLY A 385 22.26 -31.98 -22.73
C GLY A 385 23.32 -31.50 -23.71
N ASP A 386 24.26 -30.73 -23.19
CA ASP A 386 25.42 -30.24 -23.91
C ASP A 386 26.63 -31.17 -23.66
N PRO A 387 27.17 -31.82 -24.71
CA PRO A 387 28.23 -32.82 -24.56
C PRO A 387 29.57 -32.18 -24.19
N LEU A 388 29.82 -30.93 -24.59
CA LEU A 388 31.04 -30.21 -24.22
C LEU A 388 31.00 -29.83 -22.74
N MET A 389 29.85 -29.36 -22.25
CA MET A 389 29.66 -29.07 -20.84
C MET A 389 29.79 -30.34 -19.99
N LEU A 390 29.11 -31.44 -20.35
CA LEU A 390 29.20 -32.68 -19.58
C LEU A 390 30.61 -33.28 -19.58
N ARG A 391 31.31 -33.25 -20.72
CA ARG A 391 32.74 -33.62 -20.75
C ARG A 391 33.57 -32.77 -19.80
N ARG A 392 33.37 -31.45 -19.77
CA ARG A 392 34.06 -30.57 -18.83
C ARG A 392 33.78 -30.93 -17.37
N ALA A 393 32.53 -31.24 -17.02
CA ALA A 393 32.16 -31.69 -15.68
C ALA A 393 32.87 -33.00 -15.31
N ILE A 394 32.82 -34.00 -16.18
CA ILE A 394 33.44 -35.32 -15.97
C ILE A 394 34.97 -35.17 -15.86
N SER A 395 35.60 -34.38 -16.74
CA SER A 395 37.04 -34.11 -16.69
C SER A 395 37.47 -33.44 -15.39
N ASN A 396 36.67 -32.51 -14.85
CA ASN A 396 36.97 -31.88 -13.57
C ASN A 396 36.88 -32.87 -12.39
N LEU A 397 35.89 -33.77 -12.41
CA LEU A 397 35.76 -34.82 -11.39
C LEU A 397 36.88 -35.85 -11.50
N LEU A 398 37.23 -36.30 -12.71
CA LEU A 398 38.32 -37.26 -12.92
C LEU A 398 39.68 -36.65 -12.60
N SER A 399 39.92 -35.39 -12.93
CA SER A 399 41.13 -34.68 -12.51
C SER A 399 41.26 -34.61 -11.00
N ASN A 400 40.14 -34.39 -10.30
CA ASN A 400 40.10 -34.45 -8.85
C ASN A 400 40.39 -35.89 -8.35
N ALA A 401 39.71 -36.89 -8.91
CA ALA A 401 39.86 -38.30 -8.54
C ALA A 401 41.29 -38.81 -8.73
N VAL A 402 41.92 -38.59 -9.89
CA VAL A 402 43.31 -38.99 -10.20
C VAL A 402 44.30 -38.28 -9.26
N ARG A 403 43.99 -37.04 -8.85
CA ARG A 403 44.85 -36.31 -7.93
C ARG A 403 44.87 -36.90 -6.51
N TYR A 404 43.71 -37.32 -6.01
CA TYR A 404 43.54 -37.73 -4.61
C TYR A 404 43.55 -39.25 -4.40
N THR A 405 43.54 -40.04 -5.48
CA THR A 405 43.65 -41.49 -5.40
C THR A 405 45.10 -41.92 -5.13
N PRO A 406 45.37 -42.74 -4.11
CA PRO A 406 46.70 -43.30 -3.88
C PRO A 406 47.12 -44.26 -5.01
N PRO A 407 48.42 -44.35 -5.36
CA PRO A 407 48.94 -45.28 -6.36
C PRO A 407 48.47 -46.73 -6.15
N GLY A 408 48.26 -47.46 -7.24
CA GLY A 408 47.79 -48.86 -7.25
C GLY A 408 46.29 -49.07 -7.14
N ASN A 409 45.51 -48.01 -6.88
CA ASN A 409 44.05 -48.07 -6.71
C ASN A 409 43.29 -47.81 -8.01
N THR A 410 41.96 -47.84 -7.94
CA THR A 410 41.07 -47.72 -9.10
C THR A 410 39.99 -46.67 -8.84
N ILE A 411 39.83 -45.76 -9.80
CA ILE A 411 38.72 -44.81 -9.85
C ILE A 411 37.58 -45.49 -10.60
N ILE A 412 36.38 -45.43 -10.03
CA ILE A 412 35.19 -46.06 -10.59
C ILE A 412 34.20 -44.98 -11.01
N VAL A 413 33.84 -44.96 -12.29
CA VAL A 413 32.70 -44.19 -12.78
C VAL A 413 31.52 -45.14 -12.95
N GLN A 414 30.48 -44.94 -12.15
CA GLN A 414 29.27 -45.75 -12.19
C GLN A 414 28.12 -44.96 -12.82
N LEU A 415 27.50 -45.55 -13.83
CA LEU A 415 26.29 -45.04 -14.48
C LEU A 415 25.08 -45.83 -13.97
N THR A 416 24.12 -45.15 -13.35
CA THR A 416 22.88 -45.80 -12.90
C THR A 416 21.65 -45.01 -13.29
N GLU A 417 20.53 -45.73 -13.43
CA GLU A 417 19.22 -45.13 -13.60
C GLU A 417 18.43 -45.21 -12.30
N ARG A 418 17.82 -44.08 -11.90
CA ARG A 418 16.96 -44.01 -10.72
C ARG A 418 15.72 -43.16 -11.01
N ASP A 419 14.55 -43.79 -11.05
CA ASP A 419 13.27 -43.13 -11.30
C ASP A 419 13.33 -42.20 -12.54
N GLN A 420 13.22 -40.88 -12.31
CA GLN A 420 13.25 -39.79 -13.30
C GLN A 420 14.66 -39.21 -13.53
N TRP A 421 15.72 -39.85 -13.02
CA TRP A 421 17.09 -39.36 -13.07
C TRP A 421 18.04 -40.41 -13.65
N VAL A 422 19.06 -39.92 -14.35
CA VAL A 422 20.29 -40.65 -14.67
C VAL A 422 21.40 -40.13 -13.76
N GLU A 423 22.08 -41.02 -13.06
CA GLU A 423 23.14 -40.68 -12.12
C GLU A 423 24.50 -41.10 -12.66
N ILE A 424 25.44 -40.14 -12.71
CA ILE A 424 26.86 -40.36 -12.96
C ILE A 424 27.56 -40.24 -11.59
N GLN A 425 28.11 -41.33 -11.09
CA GLN A 425 28.87 -41.34 -9.85
C GLN A 425 30.36 -41.54 -10.16
N VAL A 426 31.20 -40.64 -9.65
CA VAL A 426 32.66 -40.77 -9.70
C VAL A 426 33.15 -41.07 -8.29
N GLU A 427 33.66 -42.28 -8.09
CA GLU A 427 34.19 -42.78 -6.83
C GLU A 427 35.72 -42.91 -6.91
N ASN A 428 36.39 -42.30 -5.94
CA ASN A 428 37.84 -42.35 -5.82
C ASN A 428 38.25 -42.78 -4.41
N PRO A 429 39.13 -43.78 -4.23
CA PRO A 429 39.71 -44.09 -2.94
C PRO A 429 40.52 -42.92 -2.40
N GLY A 430 40.52 -42.70 -1.09
CA GLY A 430 41.23 -41.58 -0.51
C GLY A 430 40.92 -41.35 0.96
N ALA A 431 41.57 -40.33 1.54
CA ALA A 431 41.32 -39.93 2.92
C ALA A 431 39.91 -39.34 3.08
N MET A 432 39.29 -39.62 4.23
CA MET A 432 37.99 -39.06 4.58
C MET A 432 38.04 -37.54 4.63
N ILE A 433 37.10 -36.90 3.95
CA ILE A 433 36.85 -35.46 4.06
C ILE A 433 35.91 -35.25 5.24
N ALA A 434 36.32 -34.44 6.23
CA ALA A 434 35.48 -34.17 7.39
C ALA A 434 34.13 -33.54 6.95
N GLU A 435 33.04 -33.95 7.60
CA GLU A 435 31.67 -33.60 7.20
C GLU A 435 31.44 -32.09 7.07
N GLN A 436 32.11 -31.28 7.90
CA GLN A 436 32.06 -29.82 7.85
C GLN A 436 32.52 -29.21 6.52
N HIS A 437 33.36 -29.93 5.75
CA HIS A 437 33.89 -29.46 4.47
C HIS A 437 33.00 -29.85 3.28
N LEU A 438 32.24 -30.95 3.39
CA LEU A 438 31.45 -31.51 2.27
C LEU A 438 30.50 -30.50 1.62
N PRO A 439 29.71 -29.69 2.36
CA PRO A 439 28.80 -28.71 1.76
C PRO A 439 29.52 -27.61 0.97
N ARG A 440 30.76 -27.33 1.36
CA ARG A 440 31.58 -26.22 0.84
C ARG A 440 32.49 -26.62 -0.31
N LEU A 441 32.64 -27.93 -0.61
CA LEU A 441 33.49 -28.41 -1.71
C LEU A 441 33.12 -27.87 -3.09
N PHE A 442 31.86 -27.44 -3.26
CA PHE A 442 31.39 -26.83 -4.51
C PHE A 442 31.43 -25.30 -4.50
N ASP A 443 31.91 -24.69 -3.41
CA ASP A 443 32.17 -23.26 -3.35
C ASP A 443 33.44 -22.93 -4.16
N ARG A 444 33.48 -21.75 -4.75
CA ARG A 444 34.63 -21.29 -5.55
C ARG A 444 35.85 -21.13 -4.67
N PHE A 445 37.02 -21.53 -5.18
CA PHE A 445 38.31 -21.42 -4.49
C PHE A 445 38.40 -22.15 -3.16
N TYR A 446 37.36 -22.92 -2.78
CA TYR A 446 37.32 -23.62 -1.52
C TYR A 446 38.20 -24.87 -1.55
N ARG A 447 38.97 -25.06 -0.49
CA ARG A 447 39.87 -26.20 -0.29
C ARG A 447 39.80 -26.66 1.16
N ALA A 448 39.72 -27.97 1.37
CA ALA A 448 39.67 -28.55 2.72
C ALA A 448 41.00 -28.40 3.50
N ASP A 449 42.14 -28.34 2.79
CA ASP A 449 43.47 -28.16 3.38
C ASP A 449 44.23 -27.01 2.69
N PRO A 450 44.34 -25.82 3.33
CA PRO A 450 45.05 -24.66 2.78
C PRO A 450 46.57 -24.84 2.72
N SER A 451 47.15 -25.77 3.51
CA SER A 451 48.61 -25.88 3.67
C SER A 451 49.32 -26.52 2.46
N ARG A 452 48.55 -27.14 1.55
CA ARG A 452 49.07 -27.83 0.34
C ARG A 452 49.29 -26.92 -0.88
N GLN A 453 49.34 -25.59 -0.70
CA GLN A 453 49.55 -24.60 -1.77
C GLN A 453 50.81 -24.82 -2.64
N LYS A 454 51.84 -25.56 -2.18
CA LYS A 454 53.19 -25.53 -2.77
C LYS A 454 53.43 -26.43 -4.01
N LYS A 455 52.45 -27.18 -4.53
CA LYS A 455 52.68 -28.14 -5.64
C LYS A 455 51.73 -28.02 -6.85
N GLY A 456 51.46 -26.81 -7.35
CA GLY A 456 50.64 -26.63 -8.56
C GLY A 456 49.23 -27.22 -8.44
N GLU A 457 48.75 -27.38 -7.21
CA GLU A 457 47.52 -28.09 -6.93
C GLU A 457 46.32 -27.18 -7.16
N GLY A 458 45.85 -27.10 -8.42
CA GLY A 458 44.48 -26.75 -8.89
C GLY A 458 43.73 -25.61 -8.19
N SER A 459 43.28 -24.65 -8.99
CA SER A 459 42.64 -23.37 -8.57
C SER A 459 41.40 -23.47 -7.65
N GLY A 460 40.89 -24.66 -7.29
CA GLY A 460 39.67 -24.79 -6.46
C GLY A 460 38.38 -24.37 -7.19
N ILE A 461 38.45 -24.12 -8.50
CA ILE A 461 37.31 -23.71 -9.34
C ILE A 461 36.61 -24.93 -9.96
N GLY A 462 37.32 -26.05 -10.13
CA GLY A 462 36.84 -27.22 -10.89
C GLY A 462 35.50 -27.76 -10.41
N LEU A 463 35.33 -27.97 -9.10
CA LEU A 463 34.07 -28.50 -8.53
C LEU A 463 32.91 -27.49 -8.62
N ALA A 464 33.19 -26.19 -8.53
CA ALA A 464 32.18 -25.15 -8.76
C ALA A 464 31.67 -25.18 -10.21
N ILE A 465 32.56 -25.43 -11.19
CA ILE A 465 32.17 -25.61 -12.59
C ILE A 465 31.26 -26.83 -12.76
N VAL A 466 31.58 -27.96 -12.11
CA VAL A 466 30.72 -29.16 -12.13
C VAL A 466 29.32 -28.79 -11.62
N LYS A 467 29.22 -28.10 -10.48
CA LYS A 467 27.94 -27.64 -9.92
C LYS A 467 27.18 -26.72 -10.88
N SER A 468 27.85 -25.75 -11.51
CA SER A 468 27.24 -24.86 -12.50
C SER A 468 26.71 -25.61 -13.72
N ILE A 469 27.46 -26.58 -14.24
CA ILE A 469 27.05 -27.41 -15.38
C ILE A 469 25.81 -28.24 -15.03
N VAL A 470 25.85 -28.95 -13.89
CA VAL A 470 24.72 -29.77 -13.44
C VAL A 470 23.48 -28.93 -13.22
N THR A 471 23.63 -27.74 -12.61
CA THR A 471 22.52 -26.81 -12.39
C THR A 471 21.94 -26.29 -13.71
N ALA A 472 22.78 -25.96 -14.70
CA ALA A 472 22.33 -25.55 -16.04
C ALA A 472 21.55 -26.65 -16.77
N HIS A 473 21.84 -27.92 -16.46
CA HIS A 473 21.11 -29.10 -16.93
C HIS A 473 19.90 -29.48 -16.04
N GLN A 474 19.51 -28.61 -15.10
CA GLN A 474 18.41 -28.86 -14.16
C GLN A 474 18.63 -30.11 -13.28
N GLY A 475 19.90 -30.47 -13.10
CA GLY A 475 20.36 -31.60 -12.31
C GLY A 475 20.56 -31.30 -10.82
N LYS A 476 20.99 -32.32 -10.09
CA LYS A 476 21.43 -32.24 -8.68
C LYS A 476 22.83 -32.82 -8.56
N ILE A 477 23.62 -32.25 -7.65
CA ILE A 477 24.95 -32.74 -7.33
C ILE A 477 25.07 -32.99 -5.83
N SER A 478 25.72 -34.09 -5.46
CA SER A 478 26.00 -34.44 -4.07
C SER A 478 27.40 -35.04 -3.94
N VAL A 479 27.93 -35.01 -2.72
CA VAL A 479 29.21 -35.62 -2.37
C VAL A 479 29.03 -36.37 -1.05
N SER A 480 29.64 -37.54 -0.97
CA SER A 480 29.79 -38.31 0.26
C SER A 480 31.24 -38.76 0.37
N SER A 481 31.78 -38.79 1.58
CA SER A 481 33.15 -39.24 1.84
C SER A 481 33.11 -40.10 3.09
N ASP A 482 33.64 -41.32 2.97
CA ASP A 482 33.79 -42.26 4.07
C ASP A 482 35.28 -42.50 4.35
N ALA A 483 35.60 -43.47 5.22
CA ALA A 483 36.97 -43.79 5.58
C ALA A 483 37.81 -44.36 4.43
N VAL A 484 37.18 -44.76 3.32
CA VAL A 484 37.79 -45.54 2.24
C VAL A 484 37.76 -44.77 0.91
N SER A 485 36.70 -44.01 0.65
CA SER A 485 36.43 -43.40 -0.64
C SER A 485 35.68 -42.07 -0.54
N THR A 486 35.79 -41.28 -1.59
CA THR A 486 34.93 -40.12 -1.84
C THR A 486 34.13 -40.35 -3.11
N LYS A 487 32.83 -40.07 -3.05
CA LYS A 487 31.87 -40.29 -4.15
C LYS A 487 31.17 -38.99 -4.49
N PHE A 488 31.38 -38.51 -5.72
CA PHE A 488 30.65 -37.39 -6.30
C PHE A 488 29.53 -37.94 -7.18
N SER A 489 28.28 -37.54 -6.91
CA SER A 489 27.11 -38.06 -7.64
C SER A 489 26.38 -36.92 -8.36
N LEU A 490 26.22 -37.07 -9.67
CA LEU A 490 25.58 -36.09 -10.56
C LEU A 490 24.28 -36.70 -11.07
N SER A 491 23.14 -36.20 -10.62
CA SER A 491 21.83 -36.62 -11.08
C SER A 491 21.32 -35.67 -12.16
N LEU A 492 21.08 -36.17 -13.37
CA LEU A 492 20.55 -35.43 -14.50
C LEU A 492 19.14 -35.94 -14.85
N PRO A 493 18.19 -35.06 -15.22
CA PRO A 493 16.83 -35.50 -15.49
C PRO A 493 16.81 -36.44 -16.70
N LYS A 494 16.05 -37.52 -16.60
CA LYS A 494 15.70 -38.34 -17.76
C LYS A 494 14.92 -37.50 -18.76
N ARG A 495 14.99 -37.89 -20.02
CA ARG A 495 14.14 -37.34 -21.06
C ARG A 495 12.68 -37.40 -20.61
N ALA A 496 11.97 -36.26 -20.65
CA ALA A 496 10.52 -36.26 -20.51
C ALA A 496 9.95 -37.11 -21.65
N SER A 497 9.22 -38.16 -21.29
CA SER A 497 8.64 -39.15 -22.21
C SER A 497 7.76 -38.51 -23.26
#